data_AF-A0A0K8MFN8-F1
#
_entry.id   AF-A0A0K8MFN8-F1
#
_cell.length_a   1.000
_cell.length_b   1.000
_cell.length_c   1.000
_cell.angle_alpha   90.00
_cell.angle_beta   90.00
_cell.angle_gamma   90.00
#
_symmetry.space_group_name_H-M   'P 1'
#
loop_
_entity.id
_entity.type
_entity.pdbx_description
1 polymer ?
#
loop_
_entity_poly.entity_id
_entity_poly.type
_entity_poly.pdbx_seq_one_letter_code
_entity_poly.pdbx_strand_id
1 'polypeptide(L)' 'MLIGLSVVAFGLLIIIFAAGHGISLARQGDISMIPLIYIAGFLFLIGLGFIIFNLL' A
#
# COMPACT_ATOMS: atom_id res chain seq x y z
N MET A 1 -20.74 -6.06 -2.66
CA MET A 1 -19.56 -6.49 -1.88
C MET A 1 -18.36 -6.86 -2.75
N LEU A 2 -18.46 -7.86 -3.64
CA LEU A 2 -17.32 -8.35 -4.43
C LEU A 2 -16.61 -7.28 -5.29
N ILE A 3 -17.38 -6.36 -5.90
CA ILE A 3 -16.82 -5.25 -6.71
C ILE A 3 -16.05 -4.26 -5.83
N GLY A 4 -16.53 -3.97 -4.62
CA GLY A 4 -15.81 -3.10 -3.68
C GLY A 4 -14.51 -3.75 -3.21
N LEU A 5 -14.54 -5.06 -2.95
CA LEU A 5 -13.36 -5.82 -2.55
C LEU A 5 -12.28 -5.84 -3.66
N SER A 6 -12.68 -6.01 -4.92
CA SER A 6 -11.75 -6.02 -6.05
C SER A 6 -11.12 -4.65 -6.31
N VAL A 7 -11.86 -3.56 -6.10
CA VAL A 7 -11.31 -2.20 -6.18
C VAL A 7 -10.28 -1.94 -5.08
N VAL A 8 -10.56 -2.37 -3.84
CA VAL A 8 -9.59 -2.24 -2.73
C VAL A 8 -8.36 -3.09 -2.98
N ALA A 9 -8.52 -4.33 -3.45
CA ALA A 9 -7.40 -5.21 -3.81
C ALA A 9 -6.52 -4.60 -4.92
N PHE A 10 -7.13 -3.98 -5.93
CA PHE A 10 -6.40 -3.26 -6.98
C PHE A 10 -5.66 -2.04 -6.41
N GLY A 11 -6.29 -1.28 -5.50
CA GLY A 11 -5.63 -0.19 -4.78
C GLY A 11 -4.42 -0.65 -3.97
N LEU A 12 -4.50 -1.81 -3.31
CA LEU A 12 -3.38 -2.40 -2.59
C LEU A 12 -2.20 -2.75 -3.51
N LEU A 13 -2.47 -3.22 -4.74
CA LEU A 13 -1.41 -3.47 -5.74
C LEU A 13 -0.67 -2.18 -6.12
N ILE A 14 -1.40 -1.07 -6.31
CA ILE A 14 -0.79 0.24 -6.60
C ILE A 14 0.08 0.70 -5.43
N ILE A 15 -0.42 0.54 -4.20
CA ILE A 15 0.32 0.92 -2.99
C ILE A 15 1.61 0.10 -2.83
N ILE A 16 1.58 -1.21 -3.11
CA ILE A 16 2.78 -2.06 -3.13
C ILE A 16 3.80 -1.52 -4.13
N PHE A 17 3.36 -1.18 -5.34
CA PHE A 17 4.25 -0.66 -6.38
C PHE A 17 4.86 0.68 -5.99
N ALA A 18 4.06 1.60 -5.45
CA ALA A 18 4.51 2.90 -4.97
C ALA A 18 5.50 2.77 -3.79
N ALA A 19 5.23 1.88 -2.83
CA ALA A 19 6.13 1.60 -1.72
C ALA A 19 7.45 0.98 -2.22
N GLY A 20 7.39 0.03 -3.16
CA GLY A 20 8.57 -0.57 -3.79
C GLY A 20 9.43 0.46 -4.53
N HIS A 21 8.79 1.36 -5.27
CA HIS A 21 9.47 2.48 -5.93
C HIS A 21 10.12 3.44 -4.91
N GLY A 22 9.38 3.82 -3.86
CA GLY A 22 9.90 4.66 -2.77
C GLY A 22 11.11 4.04 -2.06
N ILE A 23 11.08 2.71 -1.82
CA ILE A 23 12.22 1.98 -1.23
C ILE A 23 13.44 2.02 -2.17
N SER A 24 13.23 1.87 -3.48
CA SER A 24 14.32 1.95 -4.46
C SER A 24 15.01 3.31 -4.44
N LEU A 25 14.23 4.41 -4.36
CA LEU A 25 14.75 5.78 -4.25
C LEU A 25 15.41 6.05 -2.89
N ALA A 26 14.83 5.57 -1.80
CA ALA A 26 15.43 5.68 -0.47
C ALA A 26 16.80 4.98 -0.39
N ARG A 27 16.95 3.84 -1.08
CA ARG A 27 18.26 3.14 -1.21
C ARG A 27 19.28 3.93 -2.03
N GLN A 28 18.84 4.83 -2.91
CA GLN A 28 19.71 5.74 -3.66
C GLN A 28 20.11 6.99 -2.85
N GLY A 29 19.68 7.08 -1.58
CA GLY A 29 20.00 8.19 -0.68
C GLY A 29 18.92 9.27 -0.61
N ASP A 30 17.77 9.09 -1.26
CA ASP A 30 16.65 10.04 -1.15
C ASP A 30 15.85 9.80 0.13
N ILE A 31 16.32 10.42 1.22
CA ILE A 31 15.74 10.34 2.57
C ILE A 31 14.31 10.92 2.61
N SER A 32 13.93 11.77 1.65
CA SER A 32 12.60 12.36 1.57
C SER A 32 11.50 11.33 1.24
N MET A 33 11.89 10.13 0.77
CA MET A 33 10.97 9.04 0.46
C MET A 33 10.59 8.19 1.69
N ILE A 34 11.30 8.32 2.81
CA ILE A 34 11.02 7.55 4.03
C ILE A 34 9.59 7.77 4.55
N PRO A 35 9.10 9.02 4.71
CA PRO A 35 7.71 9.28 5.10
C PRO A 35 6.69 8.66 4.13
N LEU A 36 6.97 8.70 2.82
CA LEU A 36 6.09 8.13 1.80
C LEU A 36 5.96 6.60 1.97
N ILE A 37 7.06 5.91 2.24
CA ILE A 37 7.07 4.45 2.50
C ILE A 37 6.23 4.13 3.74
N TYR A 38 6.36 4.90 4.81
CA TYR A 38 5.56 4.69 6.03
C TYR A 38 4.07 4.92 5.78
N ILE A 39 3.71 5.98 5.07
CA ILE A 39 2.31 6.27 4.73
C ILE A 39 1.75 5.16 3.83
N ALA A 40 2.49 4.75 2.80
CA ALA A 40 2.10 3.66 1.92
C ALA A 40 1.91 2.34 2.69
N GLY A 41 2.84 2.01 3.59
CA GLY A 41 2.72 0.83 4.47
C GLY A 41 1.50 0.88 5.38
N PHE A 42 1.20 2.04 5.99
CA PHE A 42 0.03 2.21 6.83
C PHE A 42 -1.29 2.06 6.05
N LEU A 43 -1.39 2.69 4.87
CA LEU A 43 -2.56 2.58 3.99
C LEU A 43 -2.75 1.14 3.49
N PHE A 44 -1.64 0.43 3.21
CA PHE A 44 -1.68 -0.98 2.84
C PHE A 44 -2.29 -1.84 3.96
N LEU A 45 -1.86 -1.65 5.22
CA LEU A 45 -2.38 -2.39 6.36
C LEU A 45 -3.88 -2.14 6.58
N ILE A 46 -4.34 -0.90 6.42
CA ILE A 46 -5.78 -0.57 6.50
C ILE A 46 -6.57 -1.31 5.42
N GLY A 47 -6.13 -1.22 4.16
CA GLY A 47 -6.84 -1.88 3.07
C GLY A 47 -6.82 -3.41 3.20
N LEU A 48 -5.71 -3.99 3.69
CA LEU A 48 -5.63 -5.42 3.97
C LEU A 48 -6.60 -5.83 5.09
N GLY A 49 -6.65 -5.06 6.18
CA GLY A 49 -7.59 -5.29 7.29
C GLY A 49 -9.05 -5.21 6.82
N PHE A 50 -9.38 -4.25 5.95
CA PHE A 50 -10.71 -4.14 5.36
C PHE A 50 -11.08 -5.37 4.51
N ILE A 51 -10.15 -5.87 3.68
CA ILE A 51 -10.38 -7.09 2.89
C ILE A 51 -10.62 -8.29 3.80
N ILE A 52 -9.78 -8.49 4.82
CA ILE A 52 -9.92 -9.62 5.76
C ILE A 52 -11.26 -9.57 6.48
N PHE A 53 -11.65 -8.39 6.99
CA PHE A 53 -12.93 -8.21 7.69
C PHE A 53 -14.14 -8.52 6.79
N ASN A 54 -14.09 -8.17 5.51
CA ASN A 54 -15.19 -8.42 4.58
C ASN A 54 -15.22 -9.85 4.01
N LEU A 55 -14.17 -10.64 4.25
CA LEU A 55 -14.08 -12.05 3.83
C LEU A 55 -14.48 -13.04 4.93
N LEU A 56 -14.47 -12.60 6.20
CA LEU A 56 -14.97 -13.34 7.36
C LEU A 56 -16.49 -13.24 7.46
#